data_AF-A0A0A5G0U4-F1
#
_entry.id   AF-A0A0A5G0U4-F1
#
_cell.length_a   1.000
_cell.length_b   1.000
_cell.length_c   1.000
_cell.angle_alpha   90.00
_cell.angle_beta   90.00
_cell.angle_gamma   90.00
#
_symmetry.space_group_name_H-M   'P 1'
#
loop_
_entity.id
_entity.type
_entity.pdbx_description
1 polymer ?
#
loop_
_entity_poly.entity_id
_entity_poly.type
_entity_poly.pdbx_seq_one_letter_code
_entity_poly.pdbx_strand_id
1 'polypeptide(L)'
;MNKRKNSGYRKSGKNRNKSEKQYGQQPTARRSRTGGKSQGANDGRERSKKTVTAEVSCSGLTNDGKGIVQWKGKRLEVAHLMPGETAEVLVSTTGRTVKTELKRITNRSKDRVKPPCSYYYDCGGCQLQHMSERAQKRVKQETVEALMKSFGKPEPIMAMDHPYDYRNKSHTTFGLNKNRQIIGGLYAQNTHDIIPMDRCLIHDPKADEVVNTIKNMMKSFKMQPYNEDTRRGFLRHVLVKVGKVSGEIMVVLVAATSVFKGKNNFVNALRKTHPEITTILLNVNNRNDSMVLGDQEKVLFGKGTITDTLCGLKFDISAKSFYQINPVQTEKLYKKAIEMAQLTGKETVVDAYCGIGTIGLIASKKAGKVIGIELNKDAVRDAIGNSKRNGVKNARFYQGDAGHFMVQMAARGEKADVVIMDPPRSGSDEAFLSSVVKLQPKRVVYVSCNPVTQERDLKYLVKNGYAVESIQPVDMFPQTNHVETVVSLELKL
;
A
#
# COMPACT_ATOMS: atom_id res chain seq x y z
N MET A 1 49.69 43.56 0.15
CA MET A 1 50.62 43.84 1.27
C MET A 1 49.93 43.39 2.56
N ASN A 2 50.43 42.56 3.49
CA ASN A 2 51.76 42.08 3.89
C ASN A 2 52.36 42.77 5.15
N LYS A 3 51.95 42.30 6.34
CA LYS A 3 52.67 42.14 7.63
C LYS A 3 51.66 41.48 8.61
N ARG A 4 51.90 40.36 9.32
CA ARG A 4 52.97 39.98 10.28
C ARG A 4 52.93 40.86 11.55
N LYS A 5 52.96 40.36 12.80
CA LYS A 5 53.14 38.99 13.38
C LYS A 5 52.53 38.95 14.83
N ASN A 6 52.61 37.94 15.71
CA ASN A 6 53.43 36.70 15.80
C ASN A 6 52.72 35.40 16.28
N SER A 7 52.37 35.27 17.57
CA SER A 7 52.34 33.97 18.29
C SER A 7 51.44 33.94 19.54
N GLY A 8 51.06 32.79 20.13
CA GLY A 8 51.31 31.39 19.75
C GLY A 8 51.92 30.50 20.85
N TYR A 9 51.33 29.33 21.12
CA TYR A 9 51.92 28.26 21.96
C TYR A 9 51.50 26.86 21.45
N ARG A 10 52.34 25.84 21.67
CA ARG A 10 52.20 24.51 21.05
C ARG A 10 52.78 23.42 21.97
N LYS A 11 52.05 22.30 22.15
CA LYS A 11 52.50 20.95 22.56
C LYS A 11 51.24 20.05 22.47
N SER A 12 51.15 19.05 21.58
CA SER A 12 51.72 17.69 21.67
C SER A 12 51.52 17.04 23.06
N GLY A 13 50.83 15.92 23.23
CA GLY A 13 50.22 14.98 22.28
C GLY A 13 50.59 13.53 22.63
N LYS A 14 49.67 12.56 22.48
CA LYS A 14 49.96 11.12 22.65
C LYS A 14 48.88 10.23 22.02
N ASN A 15 49.29 9.26 21.22
CA ASN A 15 48.45 8.14 20.82
C ASN A 15 48.22 7.19 22.01
N ARG A 16 47.07 6.51 22.05
CA ARG A 16 46.99 5.11 22.50
C ARG A 16 45.82 4.39 21.84
N ASN A 17 46.00 3.08 21.63
CA ASN A 17 45.14 2.24 20.81
C ASN A 17 44.10 1.48 21.65
N LYS A 18 43.05 0.99 20.97
CA LYS A 18 42.17 -0.15 21.32
C LYS A 18 41.74 -0.36 22.79
N SER A 19 40.43 -0.41 23.00
CA SER A 19 39.83 -1.60 23.64
C SER A 19 38.39 -1.78 23.16
N GLU A 20 38.00 -3.03 22.90
CA GLU A 20 36.60 -3.41 22.68
C GLU A 20 35.88 -3.41 24.03
N LYS A 21 34.59 -3.03 24.05
CA LYS A 21 33.71 -3.32 25.20
C LYS A 21 32.36 -3.84 24.72
N GLN A 22 31.92 -4.91 25.37
CA GLN A 22 30.69 -5.63 25.07
C GLN A 22 29.46 -4.80 25.46
N TYR A 23 28.33 -5.05 24.80
CA TYR A 23 27.04 -4.49 25.20
C TYR A 23 26.60 -5.09 26.54
N GLY A 24 26.69 -4.29 27.61
CA GLY A 24 26.18 -4.63 28.93
C GLY A 24 24.65 -4.69 28.99
N GLN A 25 24.13 -5.55 29.86
CA GLN A 25 22.69 -5.77 30.05
C GLN A 25 22.01 -4.54 30.68
N GLN A 26 20.77 -4.23 30.27
CA GLN A 26 19.96 -3.22 30.95
C GLN A 26 19.33 -3.82 32.23
N PRO A 27 19.43 -3.15 33.40
CA PRO A 27 18.80 -3.61 34.63
C PRO A 27 17.29 -3.36 34.64
N THR A 28 16.52 -4.29 35.19
CA THR A 28 15.06 -4.19 35.32
C THR A 28 14.65 -3.25 36.47
N ALA A 29 13.72 -2.33 36.18
CA ALA A 29 13.31 -1.31 37.14
C ALA A 29 12.44 -1.89 38.28
N ARG A 30 12.97 -1.88 39.51
CA ARG A 30 12.20 -2.17 40.73
C ARG A 30 11.20 -1.03 41.00
N ARG A 31 9.91 -1.36 41.14
CA ARG A 31 8.89 -0.42 41.63
C ARG A 31 8.97 -0.33 43.16
N SER A 32 9.16 0.87 43.70
CA SER A 32 8.88 1.18 45.11
C SER A 32 7.37 1.24 45.35
N ARG A 33 6.94 0.97 46.59
CA ARG A 33 5.53 1.02 47.02
C ARG A 33 5.36 2.00 48.18
N THR A 34 4.62 3.07 47.93
CA THR A 34 3.85 3.85 48.91
C THR A 34 2.49 4.14 48.25
N GLY A 35 1.37 4.33 48.96
CA GLY A 35 1.21 4.25 50.42
C GLY A 35 -0.12 4.87 50.84
N GLY A 36 -1.25 4.37 50.34
CA GLY A 36 -2.60 4.92 50.63
C GLY A 36 -3.67 3.83 50.66
N LYS A 37 -4.57 3.90 51.66
CA LYS A 37 -5.69 2.98 51.83
C LYS A 37 -6.98 3.58 51.29
N SER A 38 -7.70 2.81 50.47
CA SER A 38 -9.14 2.93 50.29
C SER A 38 -9.70 1.53 50.06
N GLN A 39 -10.68 1.11 50.85
CA GLN A 39 -11.27 -0.23 50.75
C GLN A 39 -12.32 -0.26 49.64
N GLY A 40 -12.26 -1.27 48.80
CA GLY A 40 -13.20 -1.50 47.69
C GLY A 40 -12.91 -2.88 47.08
N ALA A 41 -13.56 -3.91 47.62
CA ALA A 41 -13.24 -5.29 47.28
C ALA A 41 -13.81 -5.69 45.91
N ASN A 42 -12.93 -6.08 45.00
CA ASN A 42 -13.30 -6.81 43.78
C ASN A 42 -12.10 -7.68 43.36
N ASP A 43 -12.09 -8.98 43.72
CA ASP A 43 -10.95 -9.90 43.50
C ASP A 43 -10.86 -10.35 42.04
N GLY A 44 -10.58 -9.39 41.15
CA GLY A 44 -10.34 -9.60 39.73
C GLY A 44 -8.99 -10.26 39.46
N ARG A 45 -8.79 -11.51 39.92
CA ARG A 45 -7.55 -12.28 39.73
C ARG A 45 -7.14 -12.30 38.26
N GLU A 46 -6.04 -11.62 37.96
CA GLU A 46 -5.45 -11.60 36.62
C GLU A 46 -4.90 -12.99 36.28
N ARG A 47 -5.73 -13.82 35.63
CA ARG A 47 -5.38 -15.19 35.24
C ARG A 47 -4.12 -15.17 34.38
N SER A 48 -3.03 -15.71 34.91
CA SER A 48 -1.79 -15.90 34.15
C SER A 48 -2.10 -16.73 32.90
N LYS A 49 -1.88 -16.12 31.73
CA LYS A 49 -2.10 -16.78 30.44
C LYS A 49 -1.11 -17.92 30.32
N LYS A 50 -1.57 -19.16 30.52
CA LYS A 50 -0.73 -20.34 30.33
C LYS A 50 -0.23 -20.34 28.88
N THR A 51 1.08 -20.36 28.73
CA THR A 51 1.79 -20.47 27.45
C THR A 51 2.64 -21.73 27.46
N VAL A 52 2.77 -22.38 26.31
CA VAL A 52 3.62 -23.56 26.11
C VAL A 52 4.62 -23.25 25.01
N THR A 53 5.89 -23.61 25.19
CA THR A 53 6.85 -23.60 24.07
C THR A 53 6.58 -24.84 23.21
N ALA A 54 6.42 -24.64 21.91
CA ALA A 54 6.25 -25.68 20.92
C ALA A 54 7.38 -25.60 19.88
N GLU A 55 7.99 -26.73 19.56
CA GLU A 55 8.77 -26.86 18.33
C GLU A 55 7.82 -27.08 17.15
N VAL A 56 8.06 -26.36 16.05
CA VAL A 56 7.22 -26.37 14.86
C VAL A 56 8.06 -26.23 13.59
N SER A 57 7.53 -26.74 12.47
CA SER A 57 8.07 -26.55 11.13
C SER A 57 7.10 -25.73 10.27
N CYS A 58 7.62 -24.81 9.46
CA CYS A 58 6.83 -23.89 8.64
C CYS A 58 6.65 -24.43 7.22
N SER A 59 5.40 -24.73 6.84
CA SER A 59 5.05 -25.35 5.55
C SER A 59 4.61 -24.38 4.47
N GLY A 60 4.26 -23.13 4.81
CA GLY A 60 3.76 -22.13 3.86
C GLY A 60 3.56 -20.76 4.51
N LEU A 61 2.95 -19.82 3.79
CA LEU A 61 2.54 -18.51 4.31
C LEU A 61 1.02 -18.32 4.24
N THR A 62 0.48 -17.47 5.11
CA THR A 62 -0.90 -16.98 5.03
C THR A 62 -1.02 -15.77 4.09
N ASN A 63 -2.25 -15.36 3.80
CA ASN A 63 -2.55 -14.12 3.05
C ASN A 63 -2.13 -12.82 3.78
N ASP A 64 -1.62 -12.94 5.02
CA ASP A 64 -0.99 -11.86 5.80
C ASP A 64 0.55 -12.01 5.88
N GLY A 65 1.14 -12.97 5.16
CA GLY A 65 2.58 -13.24 5.20
C GLY A 65 3.10 -13.89 6.49
N LYS A 66 2.24 -14.48 7.33
CA LYS A 66 2.63 -15.22 8.53
C LYS A 66 2.96 -16.68 8.18
N GLY A 67 3.94 -17.28 8.85
CA GLY A 67 4.29 -18.69 8.67
C GLY A 67 3.19 -19.64 9.13
N ILE A 68 2.78 -20.56 8.26
CA ILE A 68 1.82 -21.62 8.57
C ILE A 68 2.57 -22.78 9.23
N VAL A 69 2.13 -23.16 10.43
CA VAL A 69 2.64 -24.34 11.15
C VAL A 69 1.50 -25.24 11.62
N GLN A 70 1.81 -26.51 11.88
CA GLN A 70 0.90 -27.47 12.50
C GLN A 70 1.39 -27.85 13.90
N TRP A 71 0.49 -27.82 14.89
CA TRP A 71 0.78 -28.25 16.26
C TRP A 71 -0.45 -28.90 16.90
N LYS A 72 -0.31 -30.16 17.35
CA LYS A 72 -1.39 -30.95 17.98
C LYS A 72 -2.71 -30.93 17.18
N GLY A 73 -2.62 -31.15 15.87
CA GLY A 73 -3.76 -31.13 14.94
C GLY A 73 -4.35 -29.74 14.64
N LYS A 74 -3.72 -28.65 15.10
CA LYS A 74 -4.16 -27.28 14.86
C LYS A 74 -3.17 -26.52 13.98
N ARG A 75 -3.69 -25.89 12.93
CA ARG A 75 -3.00 -24.88 12.15
C ARG A 75 -2.82 -23.61 12.99
N LEU A 76 -1.61 -23.08 13.06
CA LEU A 76 -1.27 -21.82 13.73
C LEU A 76 -0.57 -20.87 12.75
N GLU A 77 -0.54 -19.57 13.09
CA GLU A 77 0.03 -18.51 12.24
C GLU A 77 1.13 -17.74 12.98
N VAL A 78 2.39 -17.91 12.55
CA VAL A 78 3.56 -17.39 13.27
C VAL A 78 4.15 -16.21 12.50
N ALA A 79 4.09 -15.01 13.09
CA ALA A 79 4.69 -13.82 12.48
C ALA A 79 6.22 -13.98 12.30
N HIS A 80 6.74 -13.47 11.18
CA HIS A 80 8.16 -13.47 10.80
C HIS A 80 8.85 -14.84 10.66
N LEU A 81 8.11 -15.96 10.70
CA LEU A 81 8.59 -17.31 10.36
C LEU A 81 8.35 -17.61 8.87
N MET A 82 9.29 -18.27 8.19
CA MET A 82 9.22 -18.51 6.73
C MET A 82 9.26 -20.00 6.36
N PRO A 83 8.73 -20.39 5.17
CA PRO A 83 8.71 -21.79 4.75
C PRO A 83 10.09 -22.44 4.73
N GLY A 84 10.15 -23.69 5.19
CA GLY A 84 11.40 -24.46 5.30
C GLY A 84 12.23 -24.20 6.57
N GLU A 85 11.73 -23.38 7.50
CA GLU A 85 12.35 -23.20 8.83
C GLU A 85 11.66 -24.03 9.91
N THR A 86 12.44 -24.41 10.93
CA THR A 86 11.92 -24.89 12.21
C THR A 86 12.21 -23.90 13.33
N ALA A 87 11.32 -23.81 14.31
CA ALA A 87 11.39 -22.81 15.37
C ALA A 87 10.75 -23.28 16.68
N GLU A 88 11.21 -22.68 17.78
CA GLU A 88 10.43 -22.60 19.01
C GLU A 88 9.44 -21.43 18.93
N VAL A 89 8.19 -21.72 19.25
CA VAL A 89 7.08 -20.76 19.28
C VAL A 89 6.37 -20.85 20.62
N LEU A 90 6.08 -19.70 21.24
CA LEU A 90 5.19 -19.65 22.40
C LEU A 90 3.74 -19.69 21.91
N VAL A 91 2.97 -20.65 22.43
CA VAL A 91 1.55 -20.87 22.08
C VAL A 91 0.69 -20.60 23.32
N SER A 92 -0.28 -19.69 23.23
CA SER A 92 -1.21 -19.44 24.34
C SER A 92 -2.25 -20.56 24.45
N THR A 93 -2.33 -21.25 25.58
CA THR A 93 -3.30 -22.34 25.81
C THR A 93 -4.60 -21.87 26.46
N THR A 94 -4.80 -20.55 26.59
CA THR A 94 -5.97 -19.95 27.25
C THR A 94 -6.48 -18.72 26.47
N GLY A 95 -7.79 -18.68 26.22
CA GLY A 95 -8.47 -17.62 25.43
C GLY A 95 -9.34 -18.19 24.30
N ARG A 96 -10.19 -17.36 23.69
CA ARG A 96 -11.01 -17.74 22.51
C ARG A 96 -10.20 -17.89 21.21
N THR A 97 -9.00 -17.32 21.16
CA THR A 97 -8.12 -17.32 19.99
C THR A 97 -6.71 -17.72 20.44
N VAL A 98 -6.08 -18.65 19.72
CA VAL A 98 -4.69 -19.04 20.00
C VAL A 98 -3.77 -17.96 19.47
N LYS A 99 -3.04 -17.28 20.36
CA LYS A 99 -1.93 -16.40 20.00
C LYS A 99 -0.63 -17.19 19.93
N THR A 100 0.24 -16.79 19.00
CA THR A 100 1.56 -17.38 18.78
C THR A 100 2.64 -16.30 18.64
N GLU A 101 3.81 -16.56 19.19
CA GLU A 101 4.97 -15.65 19.21
C GLU A 101 6.24 -16.43 18.89
N LEU A 102 7.05 -15.94 17.94
CA LEU A 102 8.28 -16.59 17.51
C LEU A 102 9.39 -16.36 18.56
N LYS A 103 9.78 -17.41 19.28
CA LYS A 103 10.75 -17.33 20.39
C LYS A 103 12.19 -17.45 19.90
N ARG A 104 12.49 -18.46 19.08
CA ARG A 104 13.73 -18.56 18.29
C ARG A 104 13.56 -19.50 17.11
N ILE A 105 14.30 -19.23 16.04
CA ILE A 105 14.45 -20.16 14.91
C ILE A 105 15.53 -21.18 15.29
N THR A 106 15.23 -22.47 15.14
CA THR A 106 16.14 -23.58 15.49
C THR A 106 16.82 -24.15 14.23
N ASN A 107 16.13 -24.22 13.09
CA ASN A 107 16.74 -24.40 11.78
C ASN A 107 16.40 -23.21 10.87
N ARG A 108 17.43 -22.46 10.45
CA ARG A 108 17.30 -21.22 9.67
C ARG A 108 17.43 -21.48 8.17
N SER A 109 16.53 -20.87 7.39
CA SER A 109 16.56 -20.98 5.94
C SER A 109 17.78 -20.26 5.35
N LYS A 110 18.39 -20.87 4.33
CA LYS A 110 19.47 -20.25 3.53
C LYS A 110 19.01 -18.97 2.82
N ASP A 111 17.71 -18.81 2.60
CA ASP A 111 17.12 -17.59 2.05
C ASP A 111 16.78 -16.52 3.12
N ARG A 112 16.96 -16.78 4.43
CA ARG A 112 16.66 -15.76 5.47
C ARG A 112 17.75 -14.70 5.52
N VAL A 113 17.39 -13.45 5.22
CA VAL A 113 18.23 -12.26 5.36
C VAL A 113 17.93 -11.49 6.65
N LYS A 114 18.75 -10.49 6.98
CA LYS A 114 18.40 -9.48 7.99
C LYS A 114 17.55 -8.40 7.30
N PRO A 115 16.35 -8.06 7.81
CA PRO A 115 15.57 -6.93 7.30
C PRO A 115 16.38 -5.62 7.31
N PRO A 116 16.41 -4.85 6.21
CA PRO A 116 17.10 -3.56 6.18
C PRO A 116 16.31 -2.43 6.85
N CYS A 117 14.98 -2.53 6.94
CA CYS A 117 14.18 -1.55 7.68
C CYS A 117 14.27 -1.81 9.20
N SER A 118 14.73 -0.81 9.96
CA SER A 118 14.79 -0.84 11.43
C SER A 118 13.43 -1.09 12.09
N TYR A 119 12.35 -0.64 11.46
CA TYR A 119 10.97 -0.74 11.97
C TYR A 119 10.26 -2.04 11.58
N TYR A 120 10.91 -2.97 10.88
CA TYR A 120 10.25 -4.11 10.22
C TYR A 120 9.46 -5.04 11.17
N TYR A 121 9.92 -5.23 12.40
CA TYR A 121 9.27 -6.15 13.34
C TYR A 121 8.03 -5.55 14.03
N ASP A 122 7.94 -4.22 14.12
CA ASP A 122 6.79 -3.51 14.71
C ASP A 122 5.76 -3.09 13.65
N CYS A 123 6.25 -2.71 12.46
CA CYS A 123 5.46 -2.06 11.42
C CYS A 123 4.74 -3.06 10.50
N GLY A 124 3.40 -3.04 10.55
CA GLY A 124 2.53 -3.86 9.68
C GLY A 124 2.59 -3.54 8.17
N GLY A 125 3.45 -2.62 7.73
CA GLY A 125 3.58 -2.19 6.34
C GLY A 125 4.39 -3.12 5.42
N CYS A 126 5.17 -4.05 5.96
CA CYS A 126 5.97 -5.02 5.20
C CYS A 126 5.95 -6.38 5.90
N GLN A 127 5.91 -7.46 5.13
CA GLN A 127 5.79 -8.82 5.66
C GLN A 127 7.03 -9.69 5.34
N LEU A 128 7.71 -9.44 4.21
CA LEU A 128 8.69 -10.37 3.66
C LEU A 128 10.17 -9.92 3.74
N GLN A 129 10.50 -8.77 4.36
CA GLN A 129 11.90 -8.26 4.38
C GLN A 129 12.93 -9.19 5.07
N HIS A 130 12.49 -10.23 5.79
CA HIS A 130 13.38 -11.26 6.32
C HIS A 130 13.73 -12.36 5.29
N MET A 131 13.15 -12.33 4.10
CA MET A 131 13.39 -13.25 2.99
C MET A 131 14.24 -12.57 1.90
N SER A 132 15.20 -13.31 1.35
CA SER A 132 15.93 -12.92 0.13
C SER A 132 14.95 -12.64 -1.00
N GLU A 133 15.31 -11.74 -1.93
CA GLU A 133 14.46 -11.44 -3.08
C GLU A 133 14.10 -12.68 -3.90
N ARG A 134 15.03 -13.65 -3.97
CA ARG A 134 14.79 -14.95 -4.61
C ARG A 134 13.68 -15.73 -3.93
N ALA A 135 13.63 -15.75 -2.59
CA ALA A 135 12.54 -16.36 -1.85
C ALA A 135 11.24 -15.55 -1.93
N GLN A 136 11.28 -14.21 -1.96
CA GLN A 136 10.08 -13.41 -2.17
C GLN A 136 9.44 -13.70 -3.53
N LYS A 137 10.24 -13.71 -4.61
CA LYS A 137 9.80 -14.08 -5.96
C LYS A 137 9.25 -15.51 -6.00
N ARG A 138 9.99 -16.48 -5.44
CA ARG A 138 9.58 -17.89 -5.37
C ARG A 138 8.24 -18.08 -4.63
N VAL A 139 8.10 -17.57 -3.40
CA VAL A 139 6.89 -17.79 -2.59
C VAL A 139 5.66 -17.11 -3.21
N LYS A 140 5.83 -15.94 -3.87
CA LYS A 140 4.73 -15.31 -4.63
C LYS A 140 4.34 -16.13 -5.87
N GLN A 141 5.33 -16.68 -6.60
CA GLN A 141 5.09 -17.58 -7.72
C GLN A 141 4.33 -18.84 -7.27
N GLU A 142 4.85 -19.55 -6.26
CA GLU A 142 4.24 -20.76 -5.67
C GLU A 142 2.80 -20.51 -5.19
N THR A 143 2.52 -19.31 -4.65
CA THR A 143 1.17 -18.92 -4.20
C THR A 143 0.19 -18.79 -5.39
N VAL A 144 0.60 -18.16 -6.50
CA VAL A 144 -0.27 -18.02 -7.67
C VAL A 144 -0.38 -19.35 -8.43
N GLU A 145 0.68 -20.14 -8.50
CA GLU A 145 0.67 -21.50 -9.07
C GLU A 145 -0.28 -22.43 -8.31
N ALA A 146 -0.32 -22.35 -6.97
CA ALA A 146 -1.23 -23.14 -6.16
C ALA A 146 -2.71 -22.76 -6.36
N LEU A 147 -3.01 -21.46 -6.48
CA LEU A 147 -4.37 -20.95 -6.72
C LEU A 147 -4.84 -21.23 -8.16
N MET A 148 -4.00 -20.96 -9.16
CA MET A 148 -4.39 -21.00 -10.56
C MET A 148 -4.26 -22.38 -11.22
N LYS A 149 -3.88 -23.41 -10.46
CA LYS A 149 -3.66 -24.79 -10.92
C LYS A 149 -4.80 -25.39 -11.75
N SER A 150 -6.04 -24.96 -11.53
CA SER A 150 -7.22 -25.43 -12.30
C SER A 150 -7.42 -24.75 -13.66
N PHE A 151 -6.64 -23.71 -13.97
CA PHE A 151 -6.79 -22.88 -15.18
C PHE A 151 -5.60 -22.97 -16.13
N GLY A 152 -4.39 -23.15 -15.60
CA GLY A 152 -3.16 -23.24 -16.38
C GLY A 152 -1.94 -23.06 -15.51
N LYS A 153 -0.76 -22.99 -16.13
CA LYS A 153 0.48 -22.62 -15.45
C LYS A 153 0.71 -21.11 -15.58
N PRO A 154 0.83 -20.36 -14.47
CA PRO A 154 1.31 -18.98 -14.49
C PRO A 154 2.70 -18.82 -15.12
N GLU A 155 2.86 -17.70 -15.83
CA GLU A 155 4.17 -17.20 -16.27
C GLU A 155 5.08 -16.85 -15.07
N PRO A 156 6.40 -16.74 -15.26
CA PRO A 156 7.31 -16.26 -14.22
C PRO A 156 6.96 -14.84 -13.76
N ILE A 157 6.84 -14.64 -12.44
CA ILE A 157 6.47 -13.36 -11.83
C ILE A 157 7.34 -12.18 -12.29
N MET A 158 6.71 -11.14 -12.83
CA MET A 158 7.39 -9.89 -13.20
C MET A 158 7.80 -9.13 -11.94
N ALA A 159 9.07 -9.30 -11.54
CA ALA A 159 9.66 -8.64 -10.38
C ALA A 159 10.03 -7.17 -10.63
N MET A 160 10.24 -6.44 -9.53
CA MET A 160 10.84 -5.10 -9.53
C MET A 160 12.35 -5.20 -9.26
N ASP A 161 13.12 -4.39 -9.98
CA ASP A 161 14.59 -4.47 -10.02
C ASP A 161 15.25 -3.69 -8.86
N HIS A 162 14.58 -2.64 -8.38
CA HIS A 162 14.89 -1.94 -7.12
C HIS A 162 13.65 -2.02 -6.21
N PRO A 163 13.55 -2.99 -5.28
CA PRO A 163 12.32 -3.28 -4.54
C PRO A 163 12.08 -2.35 -3.33
N TYR A 164 12.45 -1.07 -3.48
CA TYR A 164 12.41 0.01 -2.48
C TYR A 164 12.10 1.35 -3.15
N ASP A 165 11.77 2.38 -2.35
CA ASP A 165 11.51 3.75 -2.81
C ASP A 165 10.44 3.88 -3.91
N TYR A 166 9.47 2.96 -3.91
CA TYR A 166 8.53 2.74 -5.02
C TYR A 166 7.14 3.34 -4.81
N ARG A 167 6.69 3.57 -3.58
CA ARG A 167 5.34 4.09 -3.30
C ARG A 167 5.27 5.58 -3.57
N ASN A 168 4.59 5.94 -4.66
CA ASN A 168 4.28 7.31 -5.04
C ASN A 168 3.29 8.03 -4.10
N LYS A 169 2.73 7.31 -3.11
CA LYS A 169 1.77 7.81 -2.13
C LYS A 169 2.10 7.29 -0.74
N SER A 170 2.39 8.21 0.19
CA SER A 170 2.51 7.93 1.62
C SER A 170 1.36 8.58 2.39
N HIS A 171 1.10 8.09 3.59
CA HIS A 171 0.37 8.83 4.62
C HIS A 171 1.06 8.64 5.96
N THR A 172 0.99 9.64 6.82
CA THR A 172 1.65 9.65 8.11
C THR A 172 0.69 10.22 9.15
N THR A 173 0.46 9.45 10.22
CA THR A 173 -0.31 9.88 11.38
C THR A 173 0.60 10.57 12.39
N PHE A 174 0.08 11.58 13.09
CA PHE A 174 0.81 12.30 14.13
C PHE A 174 0.17 12.08 15.50
N GLY A 175 0.99 12.06 16.54
CA GLY A 175 0.52 11.92 17.92
C GLY A 175 1.50 12.53 18.92
N LEU A 176 1.26 12.28 20.21
CA LEU A 176 2.14 12.68 21.29
C LEU A 176 2.72 11.45 21.98
N ASN A 177 4.04 11.43 22.18
CA ASN A 177 4.66 10.39 23.01
C ASN A 177 4.44 10.67 24.52
N LYS A 178 4.91 9.77 25.38
CA LYS A 178 4.81 9.88 26.85
C LYS A 178 5.43 11.17 27.42
N ASN A 179 6.41 11.75 26.71
CA ASN A 179 7.07 13.01 27.06
C ASN A 179 6.37 14.25 26.46
N ARG A 180 5.16 14.08 25.90
CA ARG A 180 4.36 15.11 25.20
C ARG A 180 5.07 15.75 23.99
N GLN A 181 6.04 15.05 23.41
CA GLN A 181 6.70 15.45 22.16
C GLN A 181 5.87 14.93 20.96
N ILE A 182 5.82 15.73 19.88
CA ILE A 182 5.15 15.31 18.64
C ILE A 182 5.95 14.18 17.99
N ILE A 183 5.28 13.07 17.72
CA ILE A 183 5.78 11.96 16.91
C ILE A 183 4.95 11.86 15.62
N GLY A 184 5.55 11.31 14.57
CA GLY A 184 4.90 11.01 13.31
C GLY A 184 5.34 9.63 12.82
N GLY A 185 4.44 8.91 12.16
CA GLY A 185 4.75 7.61 11.56
C GLY A 185 3.52 6.83 11.10
N LEU A 186 3.64 5.50 11.17
CA LEU A 186 2.58 4.54 10.82
C LEU A 186 2.11 3.81 12.09
N TYR A 187 0.90 3.24 12.06
CA TYR A 187 0.39 2.41 13.14
C TYR A 187 1.08 1.03 13.18
N ALA A 188 1.35 0.51 14.38
CA ALA A 188 1.80 -0.86 14.59
C ALA A 188 0.69 -1.88 14.25
N GLN A 189 1.06 -3.09 13.84
CA GLN A 189 0.13 -4.04 13.24
C GLN A 189 -1.07 -4.37 14.15
N ASN A 190 -2.29 -4.10 13.67
CA ASN A 190 -3.56 -4.29 14.40
C ASN A 190 -3.74 -3.41 15.65
N THR A 191 -3.13 -2.22 15.70
CA THR A 191 -3.26 -1.24 16.78
C THR A 191 -3.50 0.18 16.23
N HIS A 192 -3.67 1.15 17.13
CA HIS A 192 -3.54 2.59 16.82
C HIS A 192 -2.26 3.19 17.46
N ASP A 193 -1.30 2.34 17.86
CA ASP A 193 -0.03 2.79 18.42
C ASP A 193 0.89 3.27 17.29
N ILE A 194 1.30 4.55 17.33
CA ILE A 194 2.17 5.14 16.30
C ILE A 194 3.62 4.72 16.55
N ILE A 195 4.21 4.05 15.57
CA ILE A 195 5.65 3.79 15.49
C ILE A 195 6.33 5.08 15.00
N PRO A 196 7.15 5.76 15.82
CA PRO A 196 7.86 6.95 15.37
C PRO A 196 8.90 6.57 14.31
N MET A 197 8.79 7.14 13.12
CA MET A 197 9.73 6.87 12.02
C MET A 197 10.10 8.13 11.24
N ASP A 198 11.34 8.16 10.75
CA ASP A 198 11.85 9.24 9.91
C ASP A 198 11.98 8.82 8.43
N ARG A 199 12.03 7.51 8.12
CA ARG A 199 11.95 7.00 6.75
C ARG A 199 11.28 5.61 6.69
N CYS A 200 10.45 5.38 5.69
CA CYS A 200 9.95 4.08 5.29
C CYS A 200 10.62 3.66 3.97
N LEU A 201 11.35 2.54 3.94
CA LEU A 201 12.13 2.13 2.76
C LEU A 201 11.31 1.81 1.50
N ILE A 202 9.97 1.81 1.57
CA ILE A 202 9.10 1.63 0.40
C ILE A 202 8.35 2.92 0.00
N HIS A 203 8.42 4.00 0.77
CA HIS A 203 7.93 5.32 0.35
C HIS A 203 8.93 5.99 -0.59
N ASP A 204 8.46 6.86 -1.49
CA ASP A 204 9.36 7.80 -2.14
C ASP A 204 10.07 8.69 -1.09
N PRO A 205 11.42 8.79 -1.07
CA PRO A 205 12.16 9.55 -0.06
C PRO A 205 11.71 11.00 0.08
N LYS A 206 11.26 11.64 -1.00
CA LYS A 206 10.76 13.03 -0.94
C LYS A 206 9.47 13.16 -0.15
N ALA A 207 8.63 12.13 -0.14
CA ALA A 207 7.44 12.13 0.69
C ALA A 207 7.78 12.13 2.19
N ASP A 208 8.78 11.35 2.60
CA ASP A 208 9.24 11.30 3.99
C ASP A 208 10.00 12.59 4.40
N GLU A 209 10.84 13.17 3.53
CA GLU A 209 11.49 14.48 3.76
C GLU A 209 10.47 15.61 4.04
N VAL A 210 9.43 15.68 3.21
CA VAL A 210 8.34 16.66 3.35
C VAL A 210 7.56 16.43 4.65
N VAL A 211 7.20 15.18 4.95
CA VAL A 211 6.51 14.79 6.20
C VAL A 211 7.33 15.17 7.43
N ASN A 212 8.63 14.91 7.45
CA ASN A 212 9.51 15.27 8.57
C ASN A 212 9.65 16.80 8.74
N THR A 213 9.66 17.53 7.63
CA THR A 213 9.68 19.00 7.65
C THR A 213 8.39 19.53 8.28
N ILE A 214 7.23 18.97 7.91
CA ILE A 214 5.94 19.32 8.51
C ILE A 214 5.91 18.96 10.00
N LYS A 215 6.37 17.75 10.39
CA LYS A 215 6.53 17.28 11.78
C LYS A 215 7.24 18.32 12.66
N ASN A 216 8.35 18.86 12.16
CA ASN A 216 9.15 19.87 12.85
C ASN A 216 8.47 21.24 12.90
N MET A 217 7.72 21.61 11.85
CA MET A 217 6.93 22.85 11.78
C MET A 217 5.68 22.85 12.66
N MET A 218 5.10 21.69 13.00
CA MET A 218 3.82 21.60 13.72
C MET A 218 3.78 22.45 15.00
N LYS A 219 4.86 22.46 15.78
CA LYS A 219 4.94 23.21 17.06
C LYS A 219 4.87 24.73 16.84
N SER A 220 5.61 25.28 15.88
CA SER A 220 5.65 26.74 15.63
C SER A 220 4.35 27.25 14.98
N PHE A 221 3.73 26.44 14.11
CA PHE A 221 2.44 26.75 13.49
C PHE A 221 1.22 26.33 14.33
N LYS A 222 1.43 25.93 15.59
CA LYS A 222 0.38 25.54 16.56
C LYS A 222 -0.54 24.41 16.06
N MET A 223 -0.06 23.58 15.14
CA MET A 223 -0.75 22.41 14.62
C MET A 223 -0.64 21.27 15.64
N GLN A 224 -1.59 21.18 16.57
CA GLN A 224 -1.65 20.04 17.48
C GLN A 224 -2.00 18.76 16.71
N PRO A 225 -1.32 17.62 16.97
CA PRO A 225 -1.80 16.32 16.53
C PRO A 225 -3.22 16.07 17.02
N TYR A 226 -4.05 15.43 16.19
CA TYR A 226 -5.38 14.99 16.60
C TYR A 226 -5.29 13.70 17.41
N ASN A 227 -6.00 13.63 18.52
CA ASN A 227 -6.18 12.43 19.32
C ASN A 227 -7.63 11.95 19.16
N GLU A 228 -7.80 10.69 18.75
CA GLU A 228 -9.10 10.16 18.33
C GLU A 228 -10.01 9.83 19.52
N ASP A 229 -9.44 9.46 20.67
CA ASP A 229 -10.18 9.17 21.92
C ASP A 229 -10.88 10.43 22.47
N THR A 230 -10.14 11.53 22.58
CA THR A 230 -10.64 12.81 23.12
C THR A 230 -11.26 13.72 22.06
N ARG A 231 -11.10 13.37 20.77
CA ARG A 231 -11.55 14.13 19.58
C ARG A 231 -11.03 15.58 19.58
N ARG A 232 -9.78 15.77 19.99
CA ARG A 232 -9.12 17.09 20.13
C ARG A 232 -7.83 17.16 19.34
N GLY A 233 -7.48 18.37 18.90
CA GLY A 233 -6.31 18.67 18.07
C GLY A 233 -6.71 19.17 16.68
N PHE A 234 -5.73 19.34 15.79
CA PHE A 234 -5.95 19.90 14.45
C PHE A 234 -5.60 18.90 13.34
N LEU A 235 -4.36 18.41 13.30
CA LEU A 235 -3.84 17.59 12.19
C LEU A 235 -3.97 16.10 12.53
N ARG A 236 -4.76 15.36 11.74
CA ARG A 236 -4.88 13.89 11.85
C ARG A 236 -3.72 13.20 11.15
N HIS A 237 -3.58 13.49 9.86
CA HIS A 237 -2.58 12.88 8.99
C HIS A 237 -2.01 13.92 8.02
N VAL A 238 -0.84 13.62 7.46
CA VAL A 238 -0.38 14.19 6.19
C VAL A 238 -0.37 13.06 5.18
N LEU A 239 -1.02 13.26 4.04
CA LEU A 239 -0.89 12.39 2.87
C LEU A 239 -0.05 13.14 1.83
N VAL A 240 0.93 12.46 1.24
CA VAL A 240 1.76 13.00 0.16
C VAL A 240 1.60 12.13 -1.07
N LYS A 241 1.45 12.75 -2.25
CA LYS A 241 1.63 12.09 -3.55
C LYS A 241 2.83 12.71 -4.27
N VAL A 242 3.64 11.88 -4.93
CA VAL A 242 4.82 12.28 -5.72
C VAL A 242 4.65 11.71 -7.12
N GLY A 243 4.63 12.55 -8.15
CA GLY A 243 4.69 12.07 -9.54
C GLY A 243 6.05 11.43 -9.81
N LYS A 244 6.10 10.15 -10.15
CA LYS A 244 7.38 9.40 -10.19
C LYS A 244 8.20 9.71 -11.45
N VAL A 245 7.55 10.20 -12.52
CA VAL A 245 8.21 10.67 -13.74
C VAL A 245 8.29 12.20 -13.77
N SER A 246 7.29 12.91 -13.23
CA SER A 246 7.27 14.37 -13.25
C SER A 246 8.00 15.07 -12.10
N GLY A 247 8.17 14.40 -10.96
CA GLY A 247 8.67 15.00 -9.72
C GLY A 247 7.68 15.93 -9.02
N GLU A 248 6.45 16.12 -9.53
CA GLU A 248 5.45 17.00 -8.91
C GLU A 248 4.98 16.46 -7.55
N ILE A 249 5.04 17.25 -6.48
CA ILE A 249 4.57 16.84 -5.14
C ILE A 249 3.26 17.51 -4.75
N MET A 250 2.29 16.67 -4.36
CA MET A 250 1.05 17.04 -3.66
C MET A 250 1.19 16.81 -2.16
N VAL A 251 0.94 17.82 -1.35
CA VAL A 251 0.78 17.68 0.11
C VAL A 251 -0.68 17.88 0.50
N VAL A 252 -1.26 16.91 1.19
CA VAL A 252 -2.62 16.98 1.73
C VAL A 252 -2.55 16.97 3.25
N LEU A 253 -2.85 18.12 3.86
CA LEU A 253 -3.05 18.23 5.30
C LEU A 253 -4.45 17.70 5.62
N VAL A 254 -4.56 16.57 6.32
CA VAL A 254 -5.84 16.07 6.82
C VAL A 254 -6.09 16.65 8.20
N ALA A 255 -7.10 17.50 8.34
CA ALA A 255 -7.41 18.20 9.57
C ALA A 255 -8.84 17.93 10.07
N ALA A 256 -9.06 18.02 11.37
CA ALA A 256 -10.38 17.92 11.98
C ALA A 256 -11.28 19.17 11.71
N THR A 257 -10.71 20.26 11.18
CA THR A 257 -11.44 21.50 10.88
C THR A 257 -10.79 22.28 9.74
N SER A 258 -11.58 23.10 9.04
CA SER A 258 -11.12 24.03 7.98
C SER A 258 -10.35 25.25 8.52
N VAL A 259 -10.40 25.51 9.83
CA VAL A 259 -9.86 26.73 10.47
C VAL A 259 -8.35 26.62 10.75
N PHE A 260 -7.55 26.73 9.70
CA PHE A 260 -6.08 26.78 9.82
C PHE A 260 -5.56 28.23 9.98
N LYS A 261 -5.34 28.65 11.23
CA LYS A 261 -4.69 29.94 11.55
C LYS A 261 -3.23 29.93 11.09
N GLY A 262 -2.80 30.97 10.37
CA GLY A 262 -1.42 31.08 9.86
C GLY A 262 -1.10 30.27 8.59
N LYS A 263 -2.10 29.65 7.95
CA LYS A 263 -1.94 28.77 6.76
C LYS A 263 -1.03 29.33 5.65
N ASN A 264 -1.11 30.64 5.34
CA ASN A 264 -0.32 31.26 4.28
C ASN A 264 1.18 31.24 4.62
N ASN A 265 1.52 31.51 5.88
CA ASN A 265 2.89 31.48 6.37
C ASN A 265 3.43 30.04 6.42
N PHE A 266 2.58 29.06 6.75
CA PHE A 266 2.91 27.64 6.68
C PHE A 266 3.22 27.20 5.25
N VAL A 267 2.33 27.52 4.29
CA VAL A 267 2.51 27.25 2.86
C VAL A 267 3.81 27.86 2.33
N ASN A 268 4.09 29.12 2.65
CA ASN A 268 5.30 29.81 2.19
C ASN A 268 6.57 29.22 2.82
N ALA A 269 6.54 28.87 4.11
CA ALA A 269 7.68 28.24 4.79
C ALA A 269 7.94 26.82 4.26
N LEU A 270 6.91 26.00 4.07
CA LEU A 270 7.05 24.64 3.56
C LEU A 270 7.62 24.64 2.13
N ARG A 271 7.08 25.50 1.25
CA ARG A 271 7.56 25.67 -0.14
C ARG A 271 8.95 26.30 -0.24
N LYS A 272 9.41 27.03 0.78
CA LYS A 272 10.80 27.54 0.84
C LYS A 272 11.81 26.41 1.10
N THR A 273 11.42 25.39 1.87
CA THR A 273 12.24 24.19 2.10
C THR A 273 12.10 23.18 0.97
N HIS A 274 10.89 23.03 0.40
CA HIS A 274 10.54 22.06 -0.65
C HIS A 274 9.91 22.77 -1.86
N PRO A 275 10.70 23.41 -2.74
CA PRO A 275 10.21 24.09 -3.93
C PRO A 275 9.53 23.15 -4.97
N GLU A 276 9.78 21.83 -4.88
CA GLU A 276 9.15 20.79 -5.72
C GLU A 276 7.66 20.54 -5.41
N ILE A 277 7.12 21.12 -4.33
CA ILE A 277 5.70 21.05 -4.01
C ILE A 277 4.89 21.95 -4.95
N THR A 278 4.21 21.33 -5.91
CA THR A 278 3.35 22.01 -6.89
C THR A 278 1.92 22.22 -6.40
N THR A 279 1.42 21.40 -5.47
CA THR A 279 0.06 21.52 -4.89
C THR A 279 0.04 21.27 -3.38
N ILE A 280 -0.67 22.12 -2.64
CA ILE A 280 -0.98 21.92 -1.21
C ILE A 280 -2.50 22.02 -0.99
N LEU A 281 -3.06 21.03 -0.30
CA LEU A 281 -4.47 20.92 0.04
C LEU A 281 -4.69 20.87 1.55
N LEU A 282 -5.83 21.38 2.00
CA LEU A 282 -6.43 21.09 3.29
C LEU A 282 -7.66 20.22 3.05
N ASN A 283 -7.60 18.95 3.47
CA ASN A 283 -8.74 18.03 3.50
C ASN A 283 -9.32 18.05 4.92
N VAL A 284 -10.64 18.21 5.06
CA VAL A 284 -11.32 18.25 6.36
C VAL A 284 -12.00 16.92 6.62
N ASN A 285 -11.55 16.24 7.67
CA ASN A 285 -12.01 14.93 8.08
C ASN A 285 -12.46 14.93 9.54
N ASN A 286 -13.76 15.14 9.74
CA ASN A 286 -14.47 15.04 11.01
C ASN A 286 -15.10 13.65 11.26
N ARG A 287 -14.78 12.65 10.44
CA ARG A 287 -15.36 11.30 10.49
C ARG A 287 -14.81 10.49 11.66
N ASN A 288 -15.59 9.52 12.13
CA ASN A 288 -15.24 8.58 13.20
C ASN A 288 -14.97 7.15 12.68
N ASP A 289 -14.72 7.00 11.38
CA ASP A 289 -14.31 5.77 10.72
C ASP A 289 -12.82 5.82 10.33
N SER A 290 -12.32 4.75 9.68
CA SER A 290 -10.94 4.61 9.25
C SER A 290 -10.62 5.29 7.91
N MET A 291 -11.53 6.11 7.36
CA MET A 291 -11.25 6.84 6.11
C MET A 291 -10.25 7.96 6.38
N VAL A 292 -9.08 7.90 5.74
CA VAL A 292 -8.01 8.92 5.90
C VAL A 292 -8.43 10.28 5.35
N LEU A 293 -9.12 10.32 4.21
CA LEU A 293 -9.63 11.56 3.60
C LEU A 293 -11.12 11.74 3.93
N GLY A 294 -11.48 12.95 4.33
CA GLY A 294 -12.86 13.40 4.47
C GLY A 294 -13.36 14.11 3.21
N ASP A 295 -14.62 14.54 3.27
CA ASP A 295 -15.41 14.91 2.11
C ASP A 295 -15.12 16.34 1.59
N GLN A 296 -14.74 17.27 2.46
CA GLN A 296 -14.43 18.66 2.10
C GLN A 296 -12.95 18.90 1.82
N GLU A 297 -12.62 19.61 0.74
CA GLU A 297 -11.23 19.91 0.35
C GLU A 297 -11.07 21.37 -0.08
N LYS A 298 -9.92 21.95 0.28
CA LYS A 298 -9.57 23.33 -0.06
C LYS A 298 -8.14 23.43 -0.55
N VAL A 299 -7.97 23.98 -1.75
CA VAL A 299 -6.65 24.34 -2.28
C VAL A 299 -6.04 25.44 -1.42
N LEU A 300 -4.83 25.20 -0.90
CA LEU A 300 -4.00 26.18 -0.22
C LEU A 300 -2.89 26.72 -1.14
N PHE A 301 -2.42 25.89 -2.07
CA PHE A 301 -1.48 26.25 -3.14
C PHE A 301 -1.65 25.30 -4.34
N GLY A 302 -1.31 25.76 -5.54
CA GLY A 302 -1.27 24.93 -6.74
C GLY A 302 -2.61 24.77 -7.45
N LYS A 303 -2.72 23.69 -8.24
CA LYS A 303 -3.89 23.38 -9.09
C LYS A 303 -4.95 22.55 -8.39
N GLY A 304 -4.61 21.94 -7.25
CA GLY A 304 -5.43 20.92 -6.57
C GLY A 304 -5.21 19.49 -7.08
N THR A 305 -4.54 19.34 -8.22
CA THR A 305 -3.99 18.08 -8.75
C THR A 305 -2.46 18.15 -8.83
N ILE A 306 -1.83 17.01 -9.11
CA ILE A 306 -0.50 16.93 -9.73
C ILE A 306 -0.61 16.19 -11.06
N THR A 307 0.29 16.46 -12.01
CA THR A 307 0.38 15.68 -13.25
C THR A 307 1.57 14.70 -13.16
N ASP A 308 1.38 13.43 -13.52
CA ASP A 308 2.45 12.43 -13.68
C ASP A 308 2.32 11.67 -15.02
N THR A 309 3.32 10.88 -15.39
CA THR A 309 3.33 10.08 -16.65
C THR A 309 3.30 8.58 -16.37
N LEU A 310 2.44 7.85 -17.09
CA LEU A 310 2.31 6.40 -17.05
C LEU A 310 2.03 5.85 -18.46
N CYS A 311 2.78 4.85 -18.90
CA CYS A 311 2.72 4.24 -20.23
C CYS A 311 2.75 5.26 -21.39
N GLY A 312 3.52 6.34 -21.21
CA GLY A 312 3.61 7.45 -22.14
C GLY A 312 2.30 8.22 -22.33
N LEU A 313 1.52 8.41 -21.26
CA LEU A 313 0.35 9.27 -21.16
C LEU A 313 0.43 10.09 -19.86
N LYS A 314 -0.09 11.32 -19.88
CA LYS A 314 -0.06 12.23 -18.74
C LYS A 314 -1.39 12.21 -18.00
N PHE A 315 -1.37 11.87 -16.72
CA PHE A 315 -2.56 11.79 -15.87
C PHE A 315 -2.54 12.90 -14.82
N ASP A 316 -3.63 13.64 -14.69
CA ASP A 316 -3.91 14.44 -13.50
C ASP A 316 -4.41 13.55 -12.37
N ILE A 317 -3.83 13.75 -11.20
CA ILE A 317 -4.08 12.98 -9.99
C ILE A 317 -4.59 13.95 -8.93
N SER A 318 -5.89 13.89 -8.61
CA SER A 318 -6.47 14.58 -7.45
C SER A 318 -6.12 13.85 -6.14
N ALA A 319 -6.42 14.44 -4.98
CA ALA A 319 -6.14 13.79 -3.68
C ALA A 319 -6.93 12.48 -3.49
N LYS A 320 -8.24 12.54 -3.68
CA LYS A 320 -9.17 11.41 -3.49
C LYS A 320 -9.03 10.31 -4.53
N SER A 321 -8.74 10.66 -5.79
CA SER A 321 -8.70 9.67 -6.87
C SER A 321 -7.68 8.55 -6.63
N PHE A 322 -8.10 7.33 -6.95
CA PHE A 322 -7.23 6.17 -7.00
C PHE A 322 -6.21 6.34 -8.13
N TYR A 323 -4.97 6.03 -7.82
CA TYR A 323 -3.86 5.92 -8.75
C TYR A 323 -2.94 4.84 -8.19
N GLN A 324 -2.42 3.99 -9.05
CA GLN A 324 -1.65 2.83 -8.65
C GLN A 324 -0.36 3.26 -7.93
N ILE A 325 -0.06 2.64 -6.79
CA ILE A 325 0.95 3.19 -5.87
C ILE A 325 2.39 2.87 -6.26
N ASN A 326 2.63 1.86 -7.09
CA ASN A 326 3.94 1.51 -7.65
C ASN A 326 3.96 1.73 -9.17
N PRO A 327 4.19 2.96 -9.66
CA PRO A 327 4.06 3.27 -11.08
C PRO A 327 5.07 2.49 -11.95
N VAL A 328 6.23 2.11 -11.41
CA VAL A 328 7.24 1.30 -12.12
C VAL A 328 6.70 -0.09 -12.46
N GLN A 329 6.05 -0.76 -11.51
CA GLN A 329 5.42 -2.06 -11.75
C GLN A 329 4.05 -1.92 -12.45
N THR A 330 3.36 -0.79 -12.26
CA THR A 330 2.13 -0.46 -13.00
C THR A 330 2.38 -0.43 -14.51
N GLU A 331 3.51 0.11 -14.96
CA GLU A 331 3.86 0.05 -16.38
C GLU A 331 4.04 -1.39 -16.88
N LYS A 332 4.67 -2.29 -16.10
CA LYS A 332 4.80 -3.71 -16.50
C LYS A 332 3.42 -4.39 -16.55
N LEU A 333 2.61 -4.20 -15.50
CA LEU A 333 1.24 -4.71 -15.35
C LEU A 333 0.33 -4.29 -16.52
N TYR A 334 0.20 -2.99 -16.77
CA TYR A 334 -0.68 -2.45 -17.80
C TYR A 334 -0.17 -2.71 -19.22
N LYS A 335 1.16 -2.73 -19.46
CA LYS A 335 1.68 -3.16 -20.78
C LYS A 335 1.29 -4.61 -21.07
N LYS A 336 1.40 -5.52 -20.09
CA LYS A 336 0.97 -6.92 -20.26
C LYS A 336 -0.55 -7.04 -20.43
N ALA A 337 -1.36 -6.26 -19.72
CA ALA A 337 -2.81 -6.26 -19.93
C ALA A 337 -3.21 -5.82 -21.36
N ILE A 338 -2.54 -4.82 -21.93
CA ILE A 338 -2.79 -4.35 -23.30
C ILE A 338 -2.18 -5.28 -24.36
N GLU A 339 -1.11 -6.01 -24.04
CA GLU A 339 -0.59 -7.12 -24.85
C GLU A 339 -1.59 -8.29 -24.88
N MET A 340 -2.04 -8.75 -23.71
CA MET A 340 -3.04 -9.81 -23.52
C MET A 340 -4.39 -9.48 -24.19
N ALA A 341 -4.76 -8.20 -24.28
CA ALA A 341 -5.95 -7.77 -25.01
C ALA A 341 -5.87 -8.01 -26.53
N GLN A 342 -4.66 -8.15 -27.10
CA GLN A 342 -4.34 -8.32 -28.53
C GLN A 342 -5.08 -7.34 -29.47
N LEU A 343 -5.08 -6.05 -29.11
CA LEU A 343 -5.77 -5.00 -29.86
C LEU A 343 -5.07 -4.69 -31.20
N THR A 344 -5.83 -4.66 -32.30
CA THR A 344 -5.36 -4.44 -33.68
C THR A 344 -5.72 -3.08 -34.28
N GLY A 345 -6.56 -2.30 -33.61
CA GLY A 345 -7.02 -0.97 -34.05
C GLY A 345 -8.49 -0.92 -34.45
N LYS A 346 -9.23 -2.03 -34.31
CA LYS A 346 -10.63 -2.18 -34.75
C LYS A 346 -11.60 -2.40 -33.60
N GLU A 347 -11.09 -2.82 -32.45
CA GLU A 347 -11.85 -3.35 -31.33
C GLU A 347 -12.60 -2.24 -30.58
N THR A 348 -13.83 -2.55 -30.17
CA THR A 348 -14.53 -1.84 -29.09
C THR A 348 -14.14 -2.48 -27.76
N VAL A 349 -13.39 -1.74 -26.96
CA VAL A 349 -12.96 -2.14 -25.61
C VAL A 349 -13.89 -1.53 -24.58
N VAL A 350 -14.39 -2.34 -23.66
CA VAL A 350 -15.00 -1.89 -22.39
C VAL A 350 -13.94 -1.91 -21.30
N ASP A 351 -13.79 -0.81 -20.58
CA ASP A 351 -12.88 -0.64 -19.44
C ASP A 351 -13.75 -0.50 -18.17
N ALA A 352 -13.89 -1.60 -17.42
CA ALA A 352 -14.77 -1.70 -16.26
C ALA A 352 -13.98 -1.43 -14.96
N TYR A 353 -14.58 -0.65 -14.06
CA TYR A 353 -13.91 -0.09 -12.87
C TYR A 353 -12.76 0.86 -13.25
N CYS A 354 -12.95 1.65 -14.30
CA CYS A 354 -11.86 2.38 -14.98
C CYS A 354 -11.20 3.49 -14.16
N GLY A 355 -11.77 3.90 -13.02
CA GLY A 355 -11.23 4.95 -12.16
C GLY A 355 -11.01 6.26 -12.93
N ILE A 356 -9.75 6.73 -12.98
CA ILE A 356 -9.35 7.94 -13.73
C ILE A 356 -9.01 7.65 -15.21
N GLY A 357 -9.45 6.52 -15.74
CA GLY A 357 -9.29 6.08 -17.13
C GLY A 357 -7.88 5.59 -17.47
N THR A 358 -7.09 5.09 -16.50
CA THR A 358 -5.70 4.68 -16.73
C THR A 358 -5.59 3.61 -17.80
N ILE A 359 -6.27 2.48 -17.62
CA ILE A 359 -6.19 1.32 -18.52
C ILE A 359 -6.80 1.68 -19.89
N GLY A 360 -8.02 2.21 -19.92
CA GLY A 360 -8.73 2.57 -21.14
C GLY A 360 -8.01 3.61 -22.01
N LEU A 361 -7.35 4.61 -21.43
CA LEU A 361 -6.57 5.58 -22.21
C LEU A 361 -5.27 4.98 -22.76
N ILE A 362 -4.67 3.98 -22.09
CA ILE A 362 -3.55 3.21 -22.65
C ILE A 362 -4.06 2.29 -23.77
N ALA A 363 -5.20 1.62 -23.57
CA ALA A 363 -5.86 0.79 -24.57
C ALA A 363 -6.24 1.58 -25.84
N SER A 364 -6.67 2.84 -25.70
CA SER A 364 -7.11 3.67 -26.83
C SER A 364 -5.99 4.03 -27.81
N LYS A 365 -4.71 3.75 -27.49
CA LYS A 365 -3.59 3.80 -28.44
C LYS A 365 -3.59 2.63 -29.44
N LYS A 366 -4.34 1.56 -29.17
CA LYS A 366 -4.43 0.35 -30.00
C LYS A 366 -5.87 -0.14 -30.26
N ALA A 367 -6.87 0.37 -29.57
CA ALA A 367 -8.29 0.05 -29.80
C ALA A 367 -8.93 0.98 -30.85
N GLY A 368 -9.95 0.49 -31.56
CA GLY A 368 -10.79 1.32 -32.40
C GLY A 368 -11.66 2.29 -31.57
N LYS A 369 -12.26 1.79 -30.49
CA LYS A 369 -13.15 2.53 -29.56
C LYS A 369 -12.91 2.07 -28.13
N VAL A 370 -12.99 2.98 -27.16
CA VAL A 370 -12.94 2.65 -25.72
C VAL A 370 -14.14 3.24 -24.99
N ILE A 371 -14.78 2.43 -24.14
CA ILE A 371 -15.90 2.77 -23.28
C ILE A 371 -15.49 2.47 -21.83
N GLY A 372 -15.16 3.49 -21.04
CA GLY A 372 -14.88 3.34 -19.62
C GLY A 372 -16.13 3.54 -18.76
N ILE A 373 -16.34 2.68 -17.76
CA ILE A 373 -17.43 2.81 -16.78
C ILE A 373 -16.87 2.77 -15.35
N GLU A 374 -17.29 3.73 -14.54
CA GLU A 374 -16.88 3.92 -13.14
C GLU A 374 -18.05 4.47 -12.32
N LEU A 375 -18.20 4.02 -11.08
CA LEU A 375 -19.25 4.45 -10.16
C LEU A 375 -18.96 5.85 -9.59
N ASN A 376 -17.68 6.14 -9.32
CA ASN A 376 -17.21 7.37 -8.70
C ASN A 376 -17.22 8.55 -9.69
N LYS A 377 -18.14 9.48 -9.46
CA LYS A 377 -18.33 10.72 -10.25
C LYS A 377 -17.08 11.60 -10.37
N ASP A 378 -16.24 11.66 -9.35
CA ASP A 378 -15.02 12.47 -9.38
C ASP A 378 -13.94 11.77 -10.21
N ALA A 379 -13.82 10.44 -10.10
CA ALA A 379 -12.92 9.66 -10.94
C ALA A 379 -13.30 9.72 -12.43
N VAL A 380 -14.60 9.64 -12.76
CA VAL A 380 -15.11 9.87 -14.13
C VAL A 380 -14.77 11.27 -14.65
N ARG A 381 -14.84 12.31 -13.78
CA ARG A 381 -14.42 13.67 -14.16
C ARG A 381 -12.92 13.73 -14.47
N ASP A 382 -12.10 13.11 -13.63
CA ASP A 382 -10.65 13.01 -13.84
C ASP A 382 -10.35 12.23 -15.13
N ALA A 383 -11.07 11.14 -15.43
CA ALA A 383 -10.94 10.37 -16.68
C ALA A 383 -11.26 11.17 -17.93
N ILE A 384 -12.32 11.98 -17.91
CA ILE A 384 -12.67 12.90 -19.01
C ILE A 384 -11.60 14.00 -19.15
N GLY A 385 -11.03 14.49 -18.04
CA GLY A 385 -9.90 15.41 -18.04
C GLY A 385 -8.65 14.80 -18.67
N ASN A 386 -8.28 13.59 -18.25
CA ASN A 386 -7.14 12.82 -18.76
C ASN A 386 -7.28 12.49 -20.25
N SER A 387 -8.49 12.15 -20.70
CA SER A 387 -8.79 11.92 -22.12
C SER A 387 -8.48 13.18 -22.96
N LYS A 388 -9.00 14.34 -22.54
CA LYS A 388 -8.74 15.64 -23.19
C LYS A 388 -7.25 16.01 -23.15
N ARG A 389 -6.60 15.86 -21.99
CA ARG A 389 -5.18 16.15 -21.76
C ARG A 389 -4.24 15.38 -22.70
N ASN A 390 -4.60 14.16 -23.07
CA ASN A 390 -3.83 13.31 -23.97
C ASN A 390 -4.31 13.36 -25.43
N GLY A 391 -5.28 14.24 -25.76
CA GLY A 391 -5.84 14.36 -27.10
C GLY A 391 -6.63 13.13 -27.58
N VAL A 392 -7.05 12.25 -26.67
CA VAL A 392 -7.69 10.97 -27.00
C VAL A 392 -9.12 11.21 -27.46
N LYS A 393 -9.40 10.90 -28.73
CA LYS A 393 -10.71 11.14 -29.36
C LYS A 393 -11.63 9.91 -29.39
N ASN A 394 -11.08 8.70 -29.29
CA ASN A 394 -11.78 7.41 -29.38
C ASN A 394 -12.23 6.81 -28.03
N ALA A 395 -11.90 7.44 -26.90
CA ALA A 395 -12.37 7.04 -25.57
C ALA A 395 -13.59 7.86 -25.09
N ARG A 396 -14.55 7.21 -24.43
CA ARG A 396 -15.68 7.84 -23.72
C ARG A 396 -15.81 7.24 -22.32
N PHE A 397 -16.21 8.04 -21.34
CA PHE A 397 -16.30 7.65 -19.94
C PHE A 397 -17.69 7.98 -19.39
N TYR A 398 -18.27 7.04 -18.65
CA TYR A 398 -19.64 7.10 -18.15
C TYR A 398 -19.66 6.86 -16.64
N GLN A 399 -20.48 7.64 -15.92
CA GLN A 399 -20.77 7.36 -14.52
C GLN A 399 -21.89 6.32 -14.45
N GLY A 400 -21.65 5.20 -13.78
CA GLY A 400 -22.67 4.15 -13.59
C GLY A 400 -22.09 2.85 -13.08
N ASP A 401 -22.96 1.87 -12.86
CA ASP A 401 -22.52 0.49 -12.63
C ASP A 401 -22.10 -0.16 -13.96
N ALA A 402 -20.91 -0.75 -13.98
CA ALA A 402 -20.34 -1.36 -15.18
C ALA A 402 -21.10 -2.61 -15.63
N GLY A 403 -21.65 -3.39 -14.70
CA GLY A 403 -22.43 -4.57 -15.05
C GLY A 403 -23.77 -4.22 -15.68
N HIS A 404 -24.51 -3.30 -15.07
CA HIS A 404 -25.75 -2.75 -15.62
C HIS A 404 -25.52 -2.11 -16.99
N PHE A 405 -24.42 -1.39 -17.19
CA PHE A 405 -24.06 -0.81 -18.48
C PHE A 405 -23.84 -1.88 -19.56
N MET A 406 -23.13 -2.98 -19.25
CA MET A 406 -22.92 -4.10 -20.17
C MET A 406 -24.22 -4.87 -20.47
N VAL A 407 -25.11 -5.04 -19.48
CA VAL A 407 -26.47 -5.59 -19.72
C VAL A 407 -27.28 -4.69 -20.66
N GLN A 408 -27.20 -3.36 -20.50
CA GLN A 408 -27.86 -2.42 -21.41
C GLN A 408 -27.28 -2.46 -22.83
N MET A 409 -25.95 -2.54 -22.99
CA MET A 409 -25.31 -2.67 -24.31
C MET A 409 -25.84 -3.90 -25.03
N ALA A 410 -25.79 -5.08 -24.38
CA ALA A 410 -26.30 -6.31 -24.95
C ALA A 410 -27.79 -6.22 -25.31
N ALA A 411 -28.61 -5.57 -24.47
CA ALA A 411 -30.04 -5.36 -24.74
C ALA A 411 -30.32 -4.39 -25.91
N ARG A 412 -29.38 -3.50 -26.25
CA ARG A 412 -29.44 -2.62 -27.44
C ARG A 412 -28.81 -3.26 -28.69
N GLY A 413 -28.32 -4.50 -28.60
CA GLY A 413 -27.56 -5.16 -29.68
C GLY A 413 -26.15 -4.59 -29.89
N GLU A 414 -25.66 -3.74 -29.00
CA GLU A 414 -24.26 -3.29 -29.01
C GLU A 414 -23.34 -4.42 -28.56
N LYS A 415 -22.14 -4.46 -29.15
CA LYS A 415 -21.09 -5.44 -28.83
C LYS A 415 -19.83 -4.75 -28.31
N ALA A 416 -19.03 -5.50 -27.57
CA ALA A 416 -17.64 -5.21 -27.27
C ALA A 416 -16.79 -6.42 -27.66
N ASP A 417 -15.60 -6.20 -28.21
CA ASP A 417 -14.69 -7.29 -28.58
C ASP A 417 -13.84 -7.73 -27.38
N VAL A 418 -13.53 -6.78 -26.50
CA VAL A 418 -12.73 -6.99 -25.29
C VAL A 418 -13.37 -6.29 -24.09
N VAL A 419 -13.47 -6.98 -22.96
CA VAL A 419 -13.67 -6.37 -21.64
C VAL A 419 -12.34 -6.40 -20.88
N ILE A 420 -11.89 -5.26 -20.38
CA ILE A 420 -10.80 -5.16 -19.40
C ILE A 420 -11.42 -4.76 -18.06
N MET A 421 -10.97 -5.38 -16.96
CA MET A 421 -11.51 -5.14 -15.62
C MET A 421 -10.39 -5.14 -14.57
N ASP A 422 -10.41 -4.15 -13.67
CA ASP A 422 -9.49 -4.01 -12.51
C ASP A 422 -10.31 -3.85 -11.21
N PRO A 423 -11.08 -4.89 -10.78
CA PRO A 423 -12.00 -4.79 -9.65
C PRO A 423 -11.32 -4.61 -8.29
N PRO A 424 -12.06 -4.11 -7.28
CA PRO A 424 -11.57 -4.02 -5.90
C PRO A 424 -11.22 -5.40 -5.31
N ARG A 425 -10.53 -5.39 -4.16
CA ARG A 425 -10.02 -6.60 -3.45
C ARG A 425 -11.04 -7.70 -3.13
N SER A 426 -12.34 -7.43 -3.25
CA SER A 426 -13.44 -8.40 -3.17
C SER A 426 -13.58 -9.30 -4.41
N GLY A 427 -12.88 -8.97 -5.50
CA GLY A 427 -13.24 -9.38 -6.87
C GLY A 427 -14.56 -8.74 -7.31
N SER A 428 -15.09 -9.23 -8.43
CA SER A 428 -16.44 -8.89 -8.90
C SER A 428 -17.49 -9.80 -8.25
N ASP A 429 -18.74 -9.36 -8.23
CA ASP A 429 -19.87 -10.22 -7.83
C ASP A 429 -20.43 -11.01 -9.03
N GLU A 430 -21.31 -11.98 -8.75
CA GLU A 430 -21.94 -12.79 -9.80
C GLU A 430 -22.85 -11.97 -10.72
N ALA A 431 -23.38 -10.83 -10.27
CA ALA A 431 -24.19 -9.95 -11.12
C ALA A 431 -23.33 -9.31 -12.22
N PHE A 432 -22.17 -8.74 -11.86
CA PHE A 432 -21.19 -8.26 -12.82
C PHE A 432 -20.67 -9.38 -13.72
N LEU A 433 -20.29 -10.54 -13.18
CA LEU A 433 -19.77 -11.64 -14.00
C LEU A 433 -20.84 -12.19 -14.98
N SER A 434 -22.12 -12.22 -14.58
CA SER A 434 -23.23 -12.56 -15.48
C SER A 434 -23.40 -11.55 -16.62
N SER A 435 -23.08 -10.28 -16.39
CA SER A 435 -23.17 -9.24 -17.44
C SER A 435 -22.04 -9.34 -18.47
N VAL A 436 -20.84 -9.77 -18.07
CA VAL A 436 -19.75 -10.11 -18.99
C VAL A 436 -20.18 -11.30 -19.87
N VAL A 437 -20.68 -12.37 -19.25
CA VAL A 437 -21.22 -13.54 -19.96
C VAL A 437 -22.37 -13.16 -20.91
N LYS A 438 -23.24 -12.23 -20.53
CA LYS A 438 -24.35 -11.75 -21.38
C LYS A 438 -23.89 -10.86 -22.55
N LEU A 439 -22.82 -10.09 -22.37
CA LEU A 439 -22.26 -9.26 -23.45
C LEU A 439 -21.44 -10.08 -24.46
N GLN A 440 -20.98 -11.27 -24.07
CA GLN A 440 -20.17 -12.19 -24.88
C GLN A 440 -18.98 -11.53 -25.61
N PRO A 441 -18.14 -10.70 -24.94
CA PRO A 441 -16.91 -10.22 -25.54
C PRO A 441 -16.01 -11.42 -25.89
N LYS A 442 -15.38 -11.37 -27.06
CA LYS A 442 -14.45 -12.44 -27.48
C LYS A 442 -13.35 -12.65 -26.44
N ARG A 443 -12.85 -11.57 -25.84
CA ARG A 443 -11.78 -11.63 -24.84
C ARG A 443 -12.12 -10.88 -23.55
N VAL A 444 -11.67 -11.40 -22.43
CA VAL A 444 -11.67 -10.71 -21.13
C VAL A 444 -10.24 -10.61 -20.61
N VAL A 445 -9.84 -9.45 -20.10
CA VAL A 445 -8.56 -9.24 -19.42
C VAL A 445 -8.84 -8.81 -17.99
N TYR A 446 -8.64 -9.73 -17.05
CA TYR A 446 -8.84 -9.50 -15.62
C TYR A 446 -7.50 -9.11 -14.98
N VAL A 447 -7.35 -7.84 -14.61
CA VAL A 447 -6.29 -7.36 -13.70
C VAL A 447 -6.79 -7.52 -12.26
N SER A 448 -6.00 -8.10 -11.36
CA SER A 448 -6.42 -8.30 -9.97
C SER A 448 -5.32 -7.99 -8.96
N CYS A 449 -5.70 -7.31 -7.88
CA CYS A 449 -4.88 -7.15 -6.68
C CYS A 449 -5.13 -8.21 -5.60
N ASN A 450 -5.90 -9.25 -5.92
CA ASN A 450 -6.18 -10.40 -5.05
C ASN A 450 -6.42 -11.69 -5.87
N PRO A 451 -5.42 -12.59 -6.00
CA PRO A 451 -5.56 -13.80 -6.81
C PRO A 451 -6.58 -14.81 -6.22
N VAL A 452 -6.95 -14.71 -4.94
CA VAL A 452 -7.92 -15.62 -4.30
C VAL A 452 -9.35 -15.30 -4.75
N THR A 453 -9.71 -14.03 -4.87
CA THR A 453 -11.02 -13.64 -5.44
C THR A 453 -11.03 -13.77 -6.95
N GLN A 454 -9.89 -13.57 -7.62
CA GLN A 454 -9.76 -13.88 -9.04
C GLN A 454 -9.97 -15.39 -9.31
N GLU A 455 -9.41 -16.29 -8.49
CA GLU A 455 -9.65 -17.75 -8.62
C GLU A 455 -11.15 -18.08 -8.59
N ARG A 456 -11.91 -17.50 -7.66
CA ARG A 456 -13.38 -17.63 -7.58
C ARG A 456 -14.05 -17.15 -8.87
N ASP A 457 -13.70 -15.96 -9.34
CA ASP A 457 -14.36 -15.32 -10.50
C ASP A 457 -14.03 -16.06 -11.81
N LEU A 458 -12.80 -16.58 -11.94
CA LEU A 458 -12.40 -17.42 -13.06
C LEU A 458 -13.19 -18.74 -13.10
N LYS A 459 -13.54 -19.35 -11.95
CA LYS A 459 -14.43 -20.54 -11.93
C LYS A 459 -15.81 -20.22 -12.51
N TYR A 460 -16.34 -19.02 -12.22
CA TYR A 460 -17.61 -18.58 -12.80
C TYR A 460 -17.49 -18.37 -14.31
N LEU A 461 -16.49 -17.62 -14.78
CA LEU A 461 -16.33 -17.34 -16.22
C LEU A 461 -16.06 -18.62 -17.03
N VAL A 462 -15.20 -19.52 -16.55
CA VAL A 462 -14.91 -20.80 -17.23
C VAL A 462 -16.11 -21.74 -17.25
N LYS A 463 -16.93 -21.77 -16.19
CA LYS A 463 -18.21 -22.50 -16.18
C LYS A 463 -19.19 -21.95 -17.22
N ASN A 464 -19.13 -20.65 -17.52
CA ASN A 464 -20.01 -19.95 -18.45
C ASN A 464 -19.35 -19.67 -19.82
N GLY A 465 -18.55 -20.61 -20.31
CA GLY A 465 -18.08 -20.63 -21.70
C GLY A 465 -16.69 -20.05 -21.98
N TYR A 466 -15.99 -19.49 -20.99
CA TYR A 466 -14.63 -18.98 -21.22
C TYR A 466 -13.54 -20.06 -21.09
N ALA A 467 -12.41 -19.86 -21.76
CA ALA A 467 -11.11 -20.48 -21.51
C ALA A 467 -10.19 -19.49 -20.78
N VAL A 468 -9.16 -19.97 -20.07
CA VAL A 468 -8.06 -19.14 -19.58
C VAL A 468 -6.85 -19.39 -20.47
N GLU A 469 -6.42 -18.37 -21.19
CA GLU A 469 -5.34 -18.47 -22.20
C GLU A 469 -3.96 -18.17 -21.61
N SER A 470 -3.86 -17.22 -20.67
CA SER A 470 -2.58 -16.86 -20.04
C SER A 470 -2.78 -16.19 -18.69
N ILE A 471 -1.79 -16.35 -17.80
CA ILE A 471 -1.78 -15.84 -16.42
C ILE A 471 -0.40 -15.25 -16.14
N GLN A 472 -0.31 -13.94 -15.87
CA GLN A 472 0.93 -13.26 -15.52
C GLN A 472 0.87 -12.71 -14.08
N PRO A 473 1.66 -13.27 -13.14
CA PRO A 473 1.90 -12.66 -11.84
C PRO A 473 2.83 -11.44 -11.96
N VAL A 474 2.62 -10.42 -11.13
CA VAL A 474 3.43 -9.20 -11.04
C VAL A 474 3.70 -8.88 -9.57
N ASP A 475 4.97 -8.64 -9.23
CA ASP A 475 5.35 -8.18 -7.88
C ASP A 475 5.12 -6.67 -7.76
N MET A 476 3.85 -6.24 -7.74
CA MET A 476 3.48 -4.82 -7.60
C MET A 476 3.92 -4.25 -6.25
N PHE A 477 4.03 -5.09 -5.22
CA PHE A 477 4.31 -4.68 -3.85
C PHE A 477 5.47 -5.48 -3.23
N PRO A 478 6.72 -5.25 -3.68
CA PRO A 478 7.89 -5.88 -3.08
C PRO A 478 7.97 -5.61 -1.57
N GLN A 479 8.65 -6.50 -0.83
CA GLN A 479 8.70 -6.52 0.64
C GLN A 479 7.37 -6.80 1.36
N THR A 480 6.23 -6.77 0.67
CA THR A 480 4.92 -7.21 1.17
C THR A 480 4.59 -8.61 0.66
N ASN A 481 3.61 -9.29 1.26
CA ASN A 481 3.15 -10.59 0.76
C ASN A 481 2.14 -10.50 -0.41
N HIS A 482 1.74 -9.30 -0.83
CA HIS A 482 0.78 -9.13 -1.93
C HIS A 482 1.43 -9.37 -3.29
N VAL A 483 0.66 -9.93 -4.21
CA VAL A 483 0.98 -10.15 -5.62
C VAL A 483 -0.23 -9.74 -6.44
N GLU A 484 0.00 -9.15 -7.62
CA GLU A 484 -1.07 -8.84 -8.57
C GLU A 484 -0.99 -9.78 -9.77
N THR A 485 -2.11 -9.99 -10.46
CA THR A 485 -2.24 -11.00 -11.53
C THR A 485 -3.06 -10.46 -12.68
N VAL A 486 -2.52 -10.54 -13.90
CA VAL A 486 -3.28 -10.31 -15.13
C VAL A 486 -3.62 -11.67 -15.73
N VAL A 487 -4.89 -11.88 -16.06
CA VAL A 487 -5.38 -13.12 -16.67
C VAL A 487 -6.16 -12.79 -17.94
N SER A 488 -5.81 -13.43 -19.06
CA SER A 488 -6.56 -13.36 -20.31
C SER A 488 -7.47 -14.56 -20.47
N LEU A 489 -8.73 -14.31 -20.82
CA LEU A 489 -9.72 -15.32 -21.14
C LEU A 489 -10.28 -15.10 -22.54
N GLU A 490 -10.52 -16.17 -23.30
CA GLU A 490 -11.26 -16.11 -24.56
C GLU A 490 -12.56 -16.92 -24.48
N LEU A 491 -13.60 -16.43 -25.17
CA LEU A 491 -14.89 -17.10 -25.27
C LEU A 491 -14.73 -18.33 -26.18
N LYS A 492 -15.09 -19.51 -25.67
CA LYS A 492 -15.17 -20.73 -26.48
C LYS A 492 -16.39 -20.63 -27.39
N LEU A 493 -16.15 -20.83 -28.70
CA LEU A 493 -17.17 -20.94 -29.73
C LEU A 493 -17.73 -22.37 -29.80
#